data_AF-A0A9D3SHN1-F1
#
_entry.id   AF-A0A9D3SHN1-F1
#
_cell.length_a   1.000
_cell.length_b   1.000
_cell.length_c   1.000
_cell.angle_alpha   90.00
_cell.angle_beta   90.00
_cell.angle_gamma   90.00
#
_symmetry.space_group_name_H-M   'P 1'
#
loop_
_entity.id
_entity.type
_entity.pdbx_description
1 polymer ?
#
loop_
_entity_poly.entity_id
_entity_poly.type
_entity_poly.pdbx_seq_one_letter_code
_entity_poly.pdbx_strand_id
1 'polypeptide(L)'
;MSLKAIALYTFQSENKEEISIQENEELVIFDENSVDGWLQGENSRGERGLFPASYVEIIRPRSNSNLTDYSLSPAGSPGKDAFFTPVTNATYYDDDDDDWDDWDDNSTVVEDEDPRRPVGANGHAQQSPYPNPNVQYRSRPHMERQDSISSSRKGSMVGRNLNRFSSFVRSGVEAFVLGDVPMMAKIAESYSIEMGPRGPQWKESPQPFNCSIEDPTKQTKFKGIKSYISYRVSPSHTSRPVYRRYKHFDWLYNRLLHKFTVISVPHLPEKQATGRFEEDFIEKRKRRLILWMDHMTSHPVLSQYEGFEHFLMCVDDKQWKLGKRRAEKDELVGAHFMLTLHIPKEHQDLQDVEERIDTFKAFAKKMDDSVMQLTHVASELVRKHLGGFRKEFQRLGNAFQSISQAFMLDPPYSCDGLNNAISHTGRTYENIGEMFAEQPKYDLFHMLDKLSLYQGLLSNFPDIIHLQKGAFAKVKESQRMSDEGKMDQNEADGIRKRCRTVGFALQAEMNHFHQRREVDFKDMMQAYLRQQITFYQRVVQQLERTLHMYDSL
;
A
#
# COMPACT_ATOMS: atom_id res chain seq x y z
N MET A 1 4.30 23.38 -31.13
CA MET A 1 3.79 24.72 -30.83
C MET A 1 4.48 25.17 -29.56
N SER A 2 4.94 26.42 -29.47
CA SER A 2 5.37 26.98 -28.18
C SER A 2 4.15 27.15 -27.29
N LEU A 3 4.23 26.65 -26.06
CA LEU A 3 3.21 26.85 -25.05
C LEU A 3 3.53 28.12 -24.27
N LYS A 4 2.51 28.91 -23.95
CA LYS A 4 2.62 30.12 -23.12
C LYS A 4 2.14 29.79 -21.72
N ALA A 5 2.76 30.40 -20.72
CA ALA A 5 2.33 30.34 -19.33
C ALA A 5 2.49 31.71 -18.65
N ILE A 6 1.79 31.92 -17.54
CA ILE A 6 1.99 33.07 -16.65
C ILE A 6 2.45 32.55 -15.29
N ALA A 7 3.47 33.19 -14.71
CA ALA A 7 3.91 32.94 -13.35
C ALA A 7 2.87 33.42 -12.33
N LEU A 8 2.41 32.52 -11.47
CA LEU A 8 1.44 32.78 -10.38
C LEU A 8 2.12 33.30 -9.10
N TYR A 9 3.43 33.11 -8.96
CA TYR A 9 4.23 33.55 -7.82
C TYR A 9 5.65 33.88 -8.28
N THR A 10 6.35 34.72 -7.51
CA THR A 10 7.78 34.99 -7.73
C THR A 10 8.64 33.82 -7.21
N PHE A 11 9.59 33.35 -8.01
CA PHE A 11 10.60 32.35 -7.67
C PHE A 11 12.00 32.90 -7.98
N GLN A 12 12.95 32.67 -7.07
CA GLN A 12 14.36 33.01 -7.26
C GLN A 12 15.15 31.71 -7.45
N SER A 13 15.94 31.66 -8.52
CA SER A 13 16.80 30.54 -8.89
C SER A 13 18.03 30.46 -7.97
N GLU A 14 18.22 29.32 -7.31
CA GLU A 14 19.40 29.05 -6.48
C GLU A 14 20.50 28.33 -7.28
N ASN A 15 20.11 27.54 -8.29
CA ASN A 15 21.03 26.82 -9.17
C ASN A 15 21.21 27.48 -10.55
N LYS A 16 22.34 27.18 -11.21
CA LYS A 16 22.67 27.71 -12.55
C LYS A 16 21.88 27.10 -13.70
N GLU A 17 21.07 26.08 -13.43
CA GLU A 17 20.19 25.42 -14.40
C GLU A 17 18.73 25.90 -14.28
N GLU A 18 18.44 26.71 -13.26
CA GLU A 18 17.15 27.34 -12.99
C GLU A 18 17.11 28.77 -13.54
N ILE A 19 15.89 29.32 -13.70
CA ILE A 19 15.68 30.75 -13.96
C ILE A 19 14.72 31.36 -12.94
N SER A 20 15.05 32.57 -12.49
CA SER A 20 14.14 33.38 -11.67
C SER A 20 12.95 33.85 -12.51
N ILE A 21 11.76 33.83 -11.92
CA ILE A 21 10.50 34.28 -12.56
C ILE A 21 9.74 35.20 -11.59
N GLN A 22 9.10 36.25 -12.09
CA GLN A 22 8.32 37.19 -11.28
C GLN A 22 6.82 36.93 -11.40
N GLU A 23 6.06 37.26 -10.36
CA GLU A 23 4.59 37.14 -10.39
C GLU A 23 3.98 37.95 -11.56
N ASN A 24 3.09 37.33 -12.33
CA ASN A 24 2.52 37.81 -13.59
C ASN A 24 3.50 37.91 -14.78
N GLU A 25 4.72 37.37 -14.71
CA GLU A 25 5.64 37.26 -15.84
C GLU A 25 5.15 36.22 -16.88
N GLU A 26 5.20 36.56 -18.18
CA GLU A 26 4.89 35.61 -19.27
C GLU A 26 6.12 34.74 -19.60
N LEU A 27 5.87 33.44 -19.73
CA LEU A 27 6.86 32.37 -19.94
C LEU A 27 6.55 31.57 -21.21
N VAL A 28 7.58 31.15 -21.93
CA VAL A 28 7.49 30.24 -23.07
C VAL A 28 8.04 28.87 -22.69
N ILE A 29 7.18 27.85 -22.66
CA ILE A 29 7.55 26.47 -22.32
C ILE A 29 8.02 25.74 -23.59
N PHE A 30 9.15 25.03 -23.48
CA PHE A 30 9.72 24.23 -24.56
C PHE A 30 9.43 22.73 -24.43
N ASP A 31 9.29 22.20 -23.21
CA ASP A 31 8.89 20.81 -22.95
C ASP A 31 7.97 20.72 -21.73
N GLU A 32 6.83 20.01 -21.86
CA GLU A 32 5.93 19.69 -20.74
C GLU A 32 6.35 18.42 -19.97
N ASN A 33 7.37 17.68 -20.45
CA ASN A 33 7.81 16.40 -19.87
C ASN A 33 9.04 16.54 -18.94
N SER A 34 9.36 17.75 -18.47
CA SER A 34 10.53 17.96 -17.59
C SER A 34 10.32 17.31 -16.21
N VAL A 35 11.44 17.05 -15.51
CA VAL A 35 11.48 16.07 -14.41
C VAL A 35 10.83 16.57 -13.13
N ASP A 36 10.08 15.68 -12.48
CA ASP A 36 9.63 15.71 -11.07
C ASP A 36 9.13 17.08 -10.56
N GLY A 37 8.23 17.70 -11.32
CA GLY A 37 7.55 18.94 -10.91
C GLY A 37 8.19 20.25 -11.39
N TRP A 38 9.19 20.19 -12.26
CA TRP A 38 9.79 21.36 -12.93
C TRP A 38 9.39 21.44 -14.40
N LEU A 39 9.40 22.65 -14.97
CA LEU A 39 9.20 22.93 -16.39
C LEU A 39 10.42 23.65 -16.97
N GLN A 40 10.77 23.37 -18.22
CA GLN A 40 11.83 24.07 -18.94
C GLN A 40 11.26 25.09 -19.94
N GLY A 41 11.76 26.33 -19.86
CA GLY A 41 11.29 27.42 -20.72
C GLY A 41 12.21 28.64 -20.79
N GLU A 42 11.67 29.72 -21.32
CA GLU A 42 12.28 31.05 -21.45
C GLU A 42 11.37 32.11 -20.80
N ASN A 43 11.96 33.02 -20.02
CA ASN A 43 11.25 34.12 -19.37
C ASN A 43 11.22 35.41 -20.22
N SER A 44 10.55 36.46 -19.74
CA SER A 44 10.39 37.71 -20.50
C SER A 44 11.70 38.48 -20.76
N ARG A 45 12.79 38.06 -20.09
CA ARG A 45 14.15 38.61 -20.23
C ARG A 45 15.02 37.80 -21.20
N GLY A 46 14.50 36.71 -21.77
CA GLY A 46 15.23 35.81 -22.67
C GLY A 46 16.15 34.80 -21.97
N GLU A 47 16.06 34.69 -20.64
CA GLU A 47 16.83 33.73 -19.85
C GLU A 47 16.16 32.35 -19.94
N ARG A 48 16.95 31.28 -20.10
CA ARG A 48 16.46 29.91 -20.28
C ARG A 48 16.93 28.99 -19.16
N GLY A 49 16.00 28.21 -18.62
CA GLY A 49 16.28 27.25 -17.55
C GLY A 49 15.02 26.56 -17.04
N LEU A 50 15.14 25.97 -15.85
CA LEU A 50 14.07 25.31 -15.13
C LEU A 50 13.34 26.28 -14.16
N PHE A 51 12.05 26.09 -13.99
CA PHE A 51 11.24 26.74 -12.94
C PHE A 51 10.15 25.77 -12.43
N PRO A 52 9.62 25.92 -11.20
CA PRO A 52 8.64 24.99 -10.65
C PRO A 52 7.31 25.01 -11.42
N ALA A 53 6.79 23.83 -11.78
CA ALA A 53 5.52 23.70 -12.51
C ALA A 53 4.31 24.21 -11.71
N SER A 54 4.41 24.18 -10.37
CA SER A 54 3.39 24.70 -9.44
C SER A 54 3.37 26.24 -9.33
N TYR A 55 4.38 26.92 -9.88
CA TYR A 55 4.49 28.38 -9.85
C TYR A 55 3.94 29.06 -11.11
N VAL A 56 3.37 28.30 -12.06
CA VAL A 56 2.88 28.82 -13.34
C VAL A 56 1.52 28.24 -13.76
N GLU A 57 0.73 29.01 -14.52
CA GLU A 57 -0.48 28.54 -15.20
C GLU A 57 -0.27 28.51 -16.72
N ILE A 58 -0.48 27.35 -17.35
CA ILE A 58 -0.27 27.17 -18.80
C ILE A 58 -1.49 27.65 -19.59
N ILE A 59 -1.31 28.71 -20.38
CA ILE A 59 -2.34 29.26 -21.28
C ILE A 59 -2.50 28.34 -22.49
N ARG A 60 -3.48 27.43 -22.40
CA ARG A 60 -3.94 26.62 -23.53
C ARG A 60 -5.11 27.35 -24.24
N PRO A 61 -5.00 27.67 -25.54
CA PRO A 61 -6.06 28.39 -26.25
C PRO A 61 -7.32 27.53 -26.34
N ARG A 62 -8.45 28.05 -25.83
CA ARG A 62 -9.74 27.37 -25.89
C ARG A 62 -10.23 27.29 -27.33
N SER A 63 -10.38 26.08 -27.86
CA SER A 63 -11.15 25.83 -29.08
C SER A 63 -12.63 26.08 -28.79
N ASN A 64 -13.28 26.93 -29.60
CA ASN A 64 -14.68 27.29 -29.41
C ASN A 64 -15.62 26.08 -29.55
N SER A 65 -16.44 25.85 -28.53
CA SER A 65 -17.71 25.13 -28.61
C SER A 65 -18.79 25.97 -27.91
N ASN A 66 -19.99 26.00 -28.47
CA ASN A 66 -20.97 27.03 -28.16
C ASN A 66 -21.87 26.69 -26.97
N LEU A 67 -22.14 27.71 -26.15
CA LEU A 67 -23.40 28.01 -25.46
C LEU A 67 -24.22 26.84 -24.87
N THR A 68 -24.35 26.85 -23.54
CA THR A 68 -25.62 27.29 -22.95
C THR A 68 -25.41 27.85 -21.55
N ASP A 69 -26.10 28.95 -21.24
CA ASP A 69 -26.11 29.60 -19.91
C ASP A 69 -27.37 29.16 -19.14
N TYR A 70 -27.20 28.79 -17.88
CA TYR A 70 -28.28 28.71 -16.89
C TYR A 70 -27.74 28.97 -15.48
N SER A 71 -27.51 30.24 -15.19
CA SER A 71 -27.29 30.71 -13.82
C SER A 71 -28.57 30.56 -12.96
N LEU A 72 -28.53 29.73 -11.91
CA LEU A 72 -29.58 29.64 -10.90
C LEU A 72 -29.00 29.82 -9.50
N SER A 73 -29.32 30.96 -8.86
CA SER A 73 -29.08 31.23 -7.44
C SER A 73 -30.38 31.72 -6.80
N PRO A 74 -30.96 30.98 -5.83
CA PRO A 74 -32.15 31.44 -5.12
C PRO A 74 -31.76 32.35 -3.95
N ALA A 75 -32.19 33.60 -3.98
CA ALA A 75 -32.11 34.53 -2.86
C ALA A 75 -33.51 35.04 -2.50
N GLY A 76 -33.94 34.88 -1.25
CA GLY A 76 -35.27 35.34 -0.82
C GLY A 76 -35.74 34.77 0.52
N SER A 77 -35.38 35.43 1.63
CA SER A 77 -36.04 35.27 2.94
C SER A 77 -35.68 36.44 3.87
N PRO A 78 -36.64 37.34 4.16
CA PRO A 78 -36.47 38.38 5.19
C PRO A 78 -37.30 38.07 6.44
N GLY A 79 -36.65 37.98 7.60
CA GLY A 79 -37.29 37.87 8.91
C GLY A 79 -36.37 38.43 9.99
N LYS A 80 -36.91 39.23 10.90
CA LYS A 80 -36.18 39.82 12.04
C LYS A 80 -36.62 39.18 13.35
N ASP A 81 -35.76 39.36 14.35
CA ASP A 81 -35.97 39.34 15.81
C ASP A 81 -35.11 38.29 16.53
N ALA A 82 -34.67 38.45 17.78
CA ALA A 82 -34.31 39.64 18.56
C ALA A 82 -33.65 39.12 19.87
N PHE A 83 -32.59 39.77 20.37
CA PHE A 83 -31.95 39.58 21.70
C PHE A 83 -31.84 38.17 22.32
N PHE A 84 -30.62 37.71 22.60
CA PHE A 84 -30.03 37.81 23.95
C PHE A 84 -28.60 37.24 24.00
N THR A 85 -27.75 37.85 24.83
CA THR A 85 -26.50 37.24 25.33
C THR A 85 -26.59 37.10 26.85
N PRO A 86 -25.90 36.10 27.41
CA PRO A 86 -25.17 36.33 28.65
C PRO A 86 -23.67 36.02 28.48
N VAL A 87 -22.84 36.82 29.14
CA VAL A 87 -21.38 36.62 29.19
C VAL A 87 -21.04 35.73 30.39
N THR A 88 -20.17 34.74 30.20
CA THR A 88 -19.43 34.09 31.28
C THR A 88 -17.95 34.00 30.90
N ASN A 89 -17.10 34.61 31.70
CA ASN A 89 -15.65 34.65 31.46
C ASN A 89 -15.04 33.25 31.61
N ALA A 90 -14.19 32.87 30.67
CA ALA A 90 -13.13 31.90 30.87
C ALA A 90 -11.84 32.49 30.26
N THR A 91 -10.81 32.66 31.08
CA THR A 91 -9.52 33.18 30.64
C THR A 91 -8.83 32.17 29.74
N TYR A 92 -8.68 32.52 28.46
CA TYR A 92 -7.71 31.84 27.60
C TYR A 92 -6.32 32.11 28.17
N TYR A 93 -5.60 31.03 28.45
CA TYR A 93 -4.14 31.03 28.39
C TYR A 93 -3.78 30.64 26.97
N ASP A 94 -2.93 31.44 26.31
CA ASP A 94 -2.19 30.97 25.14
C ASP A 94 -1.24 29.86 25.58
N ASP A 95 -1.23 28.78 24.80
CA ASP A 95 -0.33 27.61 24.92
C ASP A 95 -0.18 27.07 23.48
N ASP A 96 0.14 27.98 22.56
CA ASP A 96 0.18 27.81 21.09
C ASP A 96 1.64 27.91 20.62
N ASP A 97 2.48 27.00 21.14
CA ASP A 97 3.82 26.66 20.69
C ASP A 97 3.95 25.10 20.65
N ASP A 98 5.05 24.55 20.12
CA ASP A 98 5.36 23.10 20.07
C ASP A 98 4.44 22.18 19.18
N ASP A 99 3.93 22.65 18.03
CA ASP A 99 3.45 21.77 16.92
C ASP A 99 4.35 21.88 15.66
N TRP A 100 5.54 22.49 15.78
CA TRP A 100 6.50 22.71 14.68
C TRP A 100 7.51 21.56 14.46
N ASP A 101 7.75 20.70 15.44
CA ASP A 101 8.81 19.67 15.43
C ASP A 101 8.50 18.36 14.62
N ASP A 102 7.34 18.22 13.96
CA ASP A 102 6.98 17.02 13.13
C ASP A 102 7.30 17.21 11.63
N TRP A 103 8.20 18.15 11.25
CA TRP A 103 8.37 18.58 9.84
C TRP A 103 9.78 18.59 9.23
N ASP A 104 10.87 18.50 10.00
CA ASP A 104 12.25 18.38 9.43
C ASP A 104 13.13 17.37 10.20
N ASP A 105 12.95 16.08 9.91
CA ASP A 105 14.05 15.11 9.94
C ASP A 105 13.82 14.00 8.89
N ASN A 106 14.32 14.22 7.69
CA ASN A 106 14.71 13.13 6.78
C ASN A 106 15.87 13.58 5.85
N SER A 107 16.81 14.34 6.42
CA SER A 107 17.98 14.91 5.71
C SER A 107 19.28 14.49 6.40
N THR A 108 19.57 13.19 6.39
CA THR A 108 20.89 12.66 6.79
C THR A 108 21.93 13.04 5.74
N VAL A 109 22.42 14.28 5.80
CA VAL A 109 23.65 14.69 5.13
C VAL A 109 24.80 13.94 5.80
N VAL A 110 25.68 13.34 5.00
CA VAL A 110 26.91 12.72 5.52
C VAL A 110 27.94 13.81 5.81
N GLU A 111 28.38 13.89 7.06
CA GLU A 111 29.56 14.67 7.44
C GLU A 111 30.82 13.91 7.01
N ASP A 112 31.31 14.14 5.78
CA ASP A 112 32.66 13.76 5.39
C ASP A 112 33.67 14.73 6.05
N GLU A 113 34.53 14.22 6.94
CA GLU A 113 35.59 15.00 7.58
C GLU A 113 36.65 15.45 6.54
N ASP A 114 36.78 16.77 6.28
CA ASP A 114 37.90 17.33 5.51
C ASP A 114 39.10 17.66 6.44
N PRO A 115 40.24 16.95 6.32
CA PRO A 115 41.33 17.07 7.29
C PRO A 115 42.46 17.98 6.79
N ARG A 116 42.37 19.31 7.02
CA ARG A 116 43.56 20.19 7.17
C ARG A 116 43.29 21.56 7.83
N ARG A 117 44.16 21.93 8.79
CA ARG A 117 44.39 23.34 9.20
C ARG A 117 45.48 23.99 8.32
N PRO A 118 45.47 25.33 8.14
CA PRO A 118 46.39 26.01 7.21
C PRO A 118 47.68 26.55 7.85
N VAL A 119 48.84 26.34 7.19
CA VAL A 119 50.06 27.16 7.33
C VAL A 119 50.89 27.12 6.04
N GLY A 120 51.39 28.27 5.56
CA GLY A 120 52.74 28.36 4.97
C GLY A 120 52.96 28.21 3.44
N ALA A 121 52.72 29.30 2.71
CA ALA A 121 53.55 29.91 1.64
C ALA A 121 54.33 29.09 0.56
N ASN A 122 54.42 29.70 -0.64
CA ASN A 122 55.23 29.36 -1.83
C ASN A 122 54.74 28.14 -2.67
N GLY A 123 54.77 28.14 -4.01
CA GLY A 123 55.00 29.23 -4.97
C GLY A 123 55.54 28.77 -6.33
N HIS A 124 54.79 28.97 -7.43
CA HIS A 124 55.15 28.65 -8.83
C HIS A 124 55.43 27.15 -9.17
N ALA A 125 55.48 26.67 -10.42
CA ALA A 125 54.71 27.00 -11.65
C ALA A 125 54.90 25.89 -12.72
N GLN A 126 53.95 25.82 -13.68
CA GLN A 126 54.09 25.35 -15.09
C GLN A 126 54.43 23.87 -15.46
N GLN A 127 53.59 23.36 -16.37
CA GLN A 127 53.88 22.56 -17.59
C GLN A 127 54.32 21.07 -17.53
N SER A 128 53.78 20.32 -18.50
CA SER A 128 54.28 19.03 -19.03
C SER A 128 54.66 19.23 -20.51
N PRO A 129 55.57 18.44 -21.13
CA PRO A 129 55.10 17.22 -21.83
C PRO A 129 56.10 16.02 -21.95
N TYR A 130 55.54 14.81 -22.12
CA TYR A 130 55.86 13.66 -23.05
C TYR A 130 57.25 13.48 -23.75
N PRO A 131 57.59 12.26 -24.32
CA PRO A 131 57.19 10.87 -24.00
C PRO A 131 58.28 9.73 -24.23
N ASN A 132 57.95 8.47 -23.82
CA ASN A 132 58.38 7.16 -24.44
C ASN A 132 59.86 6.70 -24.37
N PRO A 133 60.25 5.45 -24.79
CA PRO A 133 59.51 4.17 -25.01
C PRO A 133 60.18 2.88 -24.42
N ASN A 134 59.69 1.69 -24.82
CA ASN A 134 60.16 0.28 -24.60
C ASN A 134 59.51 -0.50 -23.42
N VAL A 135 59.26 -1.83 -23.45
CA VAL A 135 59.70 -2.94 -24.36
C VAL A 135 58.48 -3.82 -24.80
N GLN A 136 58.62 -4.63 -25.86
CA GLN A 136 57.63 -5.64 -26.35
C GLN A 136 57.80 -7.02 -25.64
N TYR A 137 57.04 -8.11 -25.84
CA TYR A 137 56.01 -8.52 -26.84
C TYR A 137 54.92 -9.38 -26.11
N ARG A 138 54.23 -10.47 -26.54
CA ARG A 138 54.15 -11.39 -27.71
C ARG A 138 52.72 -12.02 -27.74
N SER A 139 52.26 -12.67 -28.83
CA SER A 139 50.86 -13.18 -28.94
C SER A 139 50.66 -14.48 -29.77
N ARG A 140 49.43 -15.06 -29.66
CA ARG A 140 48.77 -16.13 -30.48
C ARG A 140 49.19 -17.61 -30.22
N PRO A 141 48.38 -18.62 -30.63
CA PRO A 141 46.99 -18.64 -31.17
C PRO A 141 45.95 -19.20 -30.15
N HIS A 142 44.62 -18.98 -30.23
CA HIS A 142 43.60 -19.42 -31.23
C HIS A 142 43.46 -20.96 -31.28
N MET A 143 42.28 -21.62 -31.19
CA MET A 143 40.85 -21.24 -31.29
C MET A 143 40.08 -21.71 -30.00
N GLU A 144 38.74 -21.91 -29.84
CA GLU A 144 37.57 -21.90 -30.74
C GLU A 144 36.25 -21.39 -30.05
N ARG A 145 35.06 -22.02 -30.24
CA ARG A 145 33.73 -21.53 -29.78
C ARG A 145 32.99 -22.41 -28.75
N GLN A 146 32.18 -21.78 -27.89
CA GLN A 146 30.77 -22.15 -27.74
C GLN A 146 29.93 -20.95 -27.27
N ASP A 147 28.80 -20.68 -27.96
CA ASP A 147 27.97 -19.48 -27.73
C ASP A 147 26.95 -19.67 -26.59
N SER A 148 26.76 -18.66 -25.74
CA SER A 148 25.51 -18.47 -24.98
C SER A 148 25.25 -16.98 -24.72
N ILE A 149 24.06 -16.53 -25.10
CA ILE A 149 23.71 -15.10 -25.16
C ILE A 149 23.15 -14.63 -23.81
N SER A 150 23.87 -13.72 -23.12
CA SER A 150 23.25 -12.95 -22.04
C SER A 150 22.36 -11.85 -22.63
N SER A 151 21.05 -11.90 -22.39
CA SER A 151 20.14 -10.80 -22.71
C SER A 151 19.94 -9.89 -21.49
N SER A 152 20.20 -8.60 -21.67
CA SER A 152 20.13 -7.59 -20.62
C SER A 152 18.70 -7.10 -20.41
N ARG A 153 18.25 -7.09 -19.14
CA ARG A 153 16.98 -6.46 -18.73
C ARG A 153 17.19 -5.47 -17.59
N LYS A 154 17.41 -4.21 -17.94
CA LYS A 154 16.84 -3.08 -17.19
C LYS A 154 15.35 -2.99 -17.58
N GLY A 155 14.40 -2.67 -16.70
CA GLY A 155 14.48 -2.52 -15.25
C GLY A 155 13.27 -1.72 -14.74
N SER A 156 12.74 -2.05 -13.56
CA SER A 156 11.93 -1.16 -12.73
C SER A 156 11.77 -1.77 -11.34
N MET A 157 12.28 -1.09 -10.31
CA MET A 157 12.04 -1.40 -8.90
C MET A 157 11.87 -0.08 -8.16
N VAL A 158 10.70 0.12 -7.55
CA VAL A 158 10.34 1.36 -6.85
C VAL A 158 10.55 1.19 -5.34
N GLY A 159 11.18 2.18 -4.70
CA GLY A 159 10.88 2.54 -3.30
C GLY A 159 11.22 1.54 -2.21
N ARG A 160 12.34 0.80 -2.30
CA ARG A 160 12.75 -0.15 -1.25
C ARG A 160 13.51 0.50 -0.08
N ASN A 161 12.93 1.55 0.52
CA ASN A 161 13.45 2.19 1.73
C ASN A 161 12.76 1.66 3.01
N LEU A 162 13.33 0.59 3.58
CA LEU A 162 13.33 0.36 5.02
C LEU A 162 14.80 0.36 5.49
N ASN A 163 15.07 0.93 6.66
CA ASN A 163 16.42 0.96 7.23
C ASN A 163 16.95 -0.46 7.47
N ARG A 164 17.84 -0.93 6.60
CA ARG A 164 18.42 -2.29 6.62
C ARG A 164 19.87 -2.31 7.07
N PHE A 165 20.32 -1.27 7.77
CA PHE A 165 21.67 -1.16 8.30
C PHE A 165 21.77 -1.66 9.74
N SER A 166 22.07 -2.94 9.90
CA SER A 166 23.14 -3.41 10.81
C SER A 166 23.20 -4.94 10.85
N SER A 167 24.12 -5.53 10.09
CA SER A 167 24.56 -6.93 10.28
C SER A 167 25.46 -7.11 11.52
N PHE A 168 25.30 -6.23 12.51
CA PHE A 168 26.11 -6.10 13.72
C PHE A 168 25.28 -5.78 14.98
N VAL A 169 23.99 -5.50 14.84
CA VAL A 169 23.05 -5.57 15.96
C VAL A 169 22.47 -6.98 15.95
N ARG A 170 22.65 -7.73 17.06
CA ARG A 170 22.01 -9.05 17.24
C ARG A 170 20.53 -8.89 16.99
N SER A 171 19.93 -9.73 16.14
CA SER A 171 18.49 -9.61 15.87
C SER A 171 17.71 -9.77 17.18
N GLY A 172 16.58 -9.07 17.35
CA GLY A 172 15.91 -9.05 18.66
C GLY A 172 15.59 -10.45 19.20
N VAL A 173 15.22 -11.38 18.32
CA VAL A 173 14.97 -12.78 18.71
C VAL A 173 16.27 -13.59 18.86
N GLU A 174 17.38 -13.25 18.20
CA GLU A 174 18.69 -13.80 18.54
C GLU A 174 19.12 -13.40 19.96
N ALA A 175 18.92 -12.14 20.36
CA ALA A 175 19.17 -11.71 21.74
C ALA A 175 18.29 -12.50 22.75
N PHE A 176 17.02 -12.74 22.42
CA PHE A 176 16.14 -13.61 23.21
C PHE A 176 16.60 -15.08 23.22
N VAL A 177 17.12 -15.59 22.11
CA VAL A 177 17.59 -16.99 21.98
C VAL A 177 18.98 -17.19 22.58
N LEU A 178 19.82 -16.16 22.71
CA LEU A 178 21.05 -16.19 23.51
C LEU A 178 20.74 -16.05 25.01
N GLY A 179 19.94 -15.06 25.39
CA GLY A 179 19.54 -14.80 26.78
C GLY A 179 19.86 -13.39 27.26
N ASP A 180 20.28 -12.49 26.36
CA ASP A 180 20.66 -11.10 26.64
C ASP A 180 19.47 -10.21 27.06
N VAL A 181 18.25 -10.74 27.02
CA VAL A 181 17.00 -10.03 27.30
C VAL A 181 16.71 -10.05 28.81
N PRO A 182 16.75 -8.90 29.52
CA PRO A 182 16.50 -8.86 30.95
C PRO A 182 15.09 -9.33 31.32
N MET A 183 14.95 -10.07 32.42
CA MET A 183 13.62 -10.38 32.95
C MET A 183 12.98 -9.15 33.58
N MET A 184 11.78 -8.81 33.10
CA MET A 184 11.00 -7.68 33.59
C MET A 184 10.20 -8.07 34.84
N ALA A 185 10.23 -7.22 35.88
CA ALA A 185 9.62 -7.50 37.18
C ALA A 185 8.07 -7.59 37.16
N LYS A 186 7.43 -7.11 36.10
CA LYS A 186 5.99 -7.29 35.82
C LYS A 186 5.79 -7.48 34.32
N ILE A 187 5.09 -8.55 33.95
CA ILE A 187 4.58 -8.78 32.60
C ILE A 187 3.06 -8.84 32.74
N ALA A 188 2.36 -7.88 32.14
CA ALA A 188 0.89 -7.75 32.24
C ALA A 188 0.16 -8.38 31.05
N GLU A 189 0.75 -8.35 29.86
CA GLU A 189 0.25 -9.05 28.68
C GLU A 189 0.69 -10.52 28.70
N SER A 190 -0.23 -11.46 28.45
CA SER A 190 0.10 -12.89 28.33
C SER A 190 -0.67 -13.55 27.19
N TYR A 191 0.04 -14.02 26.17
CA TYR A 191 -0.57 -14.77 25.06
C TYR A 191 -0.23 -16.25 25.21
N SER A 192 -1.21 -17.12 24.97
CA SER A 192 -1.07 -18.58 25.15
C SER A 192 -1.06 -19.31 23.82
N ILE A 193 -0.22 -20.33 23.72
CA ILE A 193 -0.21 -21.32 22.64
C ILE A 193 -0.69 -22.65 23.22
N GLU A 194 -1.57 -23.33 22.51
CA GLU A 194 -2.17 -24.60 22.92
C GLU A 194 -1.99 -25.67 21.83
N MET A 195 -2.13 -26.94 22.20
CA MET A 195 -2.05 -28.07 21.27
C MET A 195 -3.42 -28.36 20.66
N GLY A 196 -3.61 -27.93 19.41
CA GLY A 196 -4.83 -28.20 18.63
C GLY A 196 -4.71 -29.45 17.74
N PRO A 197 -5.78 -29.80 16.99
CA PRO A 197 -5.80 -30.97 16.10
C PRO A 197 -4.88 -30.85 14.87
N ARG A 198 -4.27 -29.67 14.65
CA ARG A 198 -3.26 -29.41 13.60
C ARG A 198 -1.86 -29.14 14.19
N GLY A 199 -1.63 -29.51 15.44
CA GLY A 199 -0.43 -29.10 16.21
C GLY A 199 -0.65 -27.76 16.92
N PRO A 200 0.43 -27.01 17.25
CA PRO A 200 0.33 -25.75 17.97
C PRO A 200 -0.61 -24.74 17.30
N GLN A 201 -1.41 -24.05 18.10
CA GLN A 201 -2.28 -22.95 17.67
C GLN A 201 -2.30 -21.83 18.72
N TRP A 202 -2.57 -20.61 18.28
CA TRP A 202 -2.87 -19.51 19.20
C TRP A 202 -4.16 -19.85 19.95
N LYS A 203 -4.17 -19.69 21.27
CA LYS A 203 -5.40 -19.77 22.06
C LYS A 203 -6.32 -18.62 21.66
N GLU A 204 -7.59 -18.92 21.43
CA GLU A 204 -8.60 -17.94 21.01
C GLU A 204 -8.75 -16.77 21.99
N SER A 205 -9.13 -15.60 21.44
CA SER A 205 -9.38 -14.40 22.25
C SER A 205 -10.55 -14.64 23.22
N PRO A 206 -10.44 -14.24 24.50
CA PRO A 206 -11.51 -14.42 25.48
C PRO A 206 -12.72 -13.49 25.21
N GLN A 207 -12.54 -12.45 24.39
CA GLN A 207 -13.60 -11.53 23.98
C GLN A 207 -13.49 -11.29 22.46
N PRO A 208 -13.97 -12.24 21.64
CA PRO A 208 -13.96 -12.08 20.18
C PRO A 208 -14.94 -10.97 19.76
N PHE A 209 -14.50 -10.10 18.85
CA PHE A 209 -15.30 -9.02 18.31
C PHE A 209 -15.01 -8.83 16.81
N ASN A 210 -15.84 -8.05 16.14
CA ASN A 210 -15.58 -7.54 14.79
C ASN A 210 -15.65 -6.01 14.79
N CYS A 211 -15.17 -5.37 13.73
CA CYS A 211 -15.20 -3.93 13.61
C CYS A 211 -15.48 -3.50 12.18
N SER A 212 -16.62 -2.84 11.94
CA SER A 212 -16.93 -2.31 10.61
C SER A 212 -16.17 -1.02 10.34
N ILE A 213 -15.79 -0.83 9.08
CA ILE A 213 -15.29 0.45 8.56
C ILE A 213 -16.32 0.95 7.55
N GLU A 214 -16.96 2.06 7.91
CA GLU A 214 -18.06 2.68 7.17
C GLU A 214 -17.54 3.85 6.31
N ASP A 215 -18.47 4.59 5.70
CA ASP A 215 -18.14 5.47 4.57
C ASP A 215 -17.17 6.62 4.90
N PRO A 216 -16.25 6.93 3.97
CA PRO A 216 -15.20 7.92 4.14
C PRO A 216 -15.76 9.35 4.16
N THR A 217 -15.63 10.02 5.30
CA THR A 217 -15.98 11.44 5.45
C THR A 217 -14.78 12.33 5.08
N LYS A 218 -14.99 13.35 4.23
CA LYS A 218 -13.99 14.38 3.96
C LYS A 218 -14.02 15.42 5.10
N GLN A 219 -12.98 15.45 5.92
CA GLN A 219 -12.82 16.41 7.01
C GLN A 219 -11.82 17.50 6.64
N THR A 220 -11.98 18.69 7.24
CA THR A 220 -11.08 19.84 7.09
C THR A 220 -10.45 20.20 8.44
N LYS A 221 -9.24 20.76 8.39
CA LYS A 221 -8.54 21.45 9.48
C LYS A 221 -8.09 22.83 8.98
N PHE A 222 -7.70 23.70 9.91
CA PHE A 222 -7.21 25.06 9.63
C PHE A 222 -8.18 25.85 8.72
N LYS A 223 -9.46 25.93 9.12
CA LYS A 223 -10.54 26.65 8.41
C LYS A 223 -10.74 26.25 6.93
N GLY A 224 -10.23 25.09 6.50
CA GLY A 224 -10.37 24.57 5.13
C GLY A 224 -9.04 24.28 4.44
N ILE A 225 -7.93 24.90 4.89
CA ILE A 225 -6.61 24.88 4.22
C ILE A 225 -6.06 23.46 4.06
N LYS A 226 -6.28 22.56 5.03
CA LYS A 226 -5.86 21.15 4.95
C LYS A 226 -7.09 20.24 5.04
N SER A 227 -7.29 19.37 4.05
CA SER A 227 -8.38 18.37 4.03
C SER A 227 -7.87 16.94 3.92
N TYR A 228 -8.58 16.01 4.55
CA TYR A 228 -8.25 14.58 4.59
C TYR A 228 -9.50 13.70 4.63
N ILE A 229 -9.34 12.43 4.27
CA ILE A 229 -10.37 11.41 4.41
C ILE A 229 -10.28 10.77 5.80
N SER A 230 -11.41 10.67 6.49
CA SER A 230 -11.57 10.05 7.80
C SER A 230 -12.65 8.97 7.73
N TYR A 231 -12.26 7.74 8.07
CA TYR A 231 -13.14 6.58 8.09
C TYR A 231 -13.85 6.50 9.45
N ARG A 232 -15.14 6.15 9.45
CA ARG A 232 -15.87 5.79 10.67
C ARG A 232 -15.59 4.33 10.98
N VAL A 233 -15.11 4.06 12.20
CA VAL A 233 -14.68 2.75 12.69
C VAL A 233 -15.57 2.38 13.87
N SER A 234 -16.29 1.27 13.77
CA SER A 234 -17.36 0.87 14.70
C SER A 234 -17.12 -0.56 15.23
N PRO A 235 -16.49 -0.73 16.42
CA PRO A 235 -16.29 -2.04 17.04
C PRO A 235 -17.60 -2.57 17.65
N SER A 236 -17.97 -3.83 17.39
CA SER A 236 -19.28 -4.38 17.84
C SER A 236 -19.44 -4.53 19.35
N HIS A 237 -18.34 -4.60 20.10
CA HIS A 237 -18.36 -4.60 21.57
C HIS A 237 -18.53 -3.20 22.17
N THR A 238 -18.60 -2.12 21.37
CA THR A 238 -18.83 -0.76 21.84
C THR A 238 -20.05 -0.10 21.18
N SER A 239 -20.71 0.81 21.89
CA SER A 239 -21.82 1.61 21.36
C SER A 239 -21.34 2.95 20.74
N ARG A 240 -20.03 3.17 20.59
CA ARG A 240 -19.45 4.48 20.24
C ARG A 240 -18.46 4.33 19.07
N PRO A 241 -18.77 4.86 17.88
CA PRO A 241 -17.83 4.85 16.76
C PRO A 241 -16.67 5.83 17.02
N VAL A 242 -15.50 5.52 16.46
CA VAL A 242 -14.35 6.44 16.40
C VAL A 242 -14.05 6.83 14.96
N TYR A 243 -13.47 8.02 14.78
CA TYR A 243 -13.06 8.50 13.45
C TYR A 243 -11.53 8.40 13.31
N ARG A 244 -11.08 7.81 12.20
CA ARG A 244 -9.66 7.51 11.94
C ARG A 244 -9.29 7.84 10.49
N ARG A 245 -8.33 8.74 10.31
CA ARG A 245 -7.67 9.02 9.00
C ARG A 245 -6.54 8.03 8.74
N TYR A 246 -6.10 7.92 7.48
CA TYR A 246 -5.06 6.97 7.08
C TYR A 246 -3.73 7.10 7.89
N LYS A 247 -3.20 8.31 8.24
CA LYS A 247 -1.99 8.46 9.11
C LYS A 247 -2.16 7.78 10.49
N HIS A 248 -3.39 7.49 10.95
CA HIS A 248 -3.63 6.78 12.21
C HIS A 248 -3.55 5.25 12.05
N PHE A 249 -4.02 4.71 10.93
CA PHE A 249 -3.82 3.29 10.58
C PHE A 249 -2.32 3.02 10.35
N ASP A 250 -1.66 3.90 9.59
CA ASP A 250 -0.22 3.87 9.31
C ASP A 250 0.62 3.89 10.60
N TRP A 251 0.28 4.77 11.55
CA TRP A 251 0.88 4.75 12.89
C TRP A 251 0.73 3.39 13.58
N LEU A 252 -0.49 2.85 13.66
CA LEU A 252 -0.76 1.58 14.32
C LEU A 252 0.02 0.43 13.66
N TYR A 253 0.01 0.35 12.32
CA TYR A 253 0.77 -0.65 11.57
C TYR A 253 2.27 -0.62 11.91
N ASN A 254 2.87 0.57 12.00
CA ASN A 254 4.26 0.74 12.42
C ASN A 254 4.52 0.46 13.91
N ARG A 255 3.48 0.34 14.77
CA ARG A 255 3.60 -0.21 16.13
C ARG A 255 3.48 -1.72 16.14
N LEU A 256 2.55 -2.29 15.37
CA LEU A 256 2.38 -3.74 15.22
C LEU A 256 3.66 -4.42 14.71
N LEU A 257 4.27 -3.88 13.65
CA LEU A 257 5.55 -4.38 13.12
C LEU A 257 6.72 -4.29 14.12
N HIS A 258 6.70 -3.29 15.00
CA HIS A 258 7.76 -3.12 16.01
C HIS A 258 7.58 -4.07 17.21
N LYS A 259 6.33 -4.34 17.59
CA LYS A 259 6.01 -5.24 18.71
C LYS A 259 6.13 -6.72 18.33
N PHE A 260 5.55 -7.12 17.20
CA PHE A 260 5.34 -8.52 16.85
C PHE A 260 6.28 -9.01 15.74
N THR A 261 7.36 -9.70 16.13
CA THR A 261 8.43 -10.19 15.23
C THR A 261 8.21 -11.58 14.64
N VAL A 262 7.18 -12.31 15.07
CA VAL A 262 6.87 -13.70 14.64
C VAL A 262 5.45 -13.88 14.11
N ILE A 263 4.70 -12.78 13.99
CA ILE A 263 3.31 -12.75 13.53
C ILE A 263 3.26 -12.04 12.18
N SER A 264 2.45 -12.55 11.26
CA SER A 264 2.28 -11.97 9.94
C SER A 264 1.28 -10.81 9.99
N VAL A 265 1.77 -9.61 10.33
CA VAL A 265 0.93 -8.40 10.37
C VAL A 265 0.38 -8.08 8.98
N PRO A 266 -0.95 -7.90 8.79
CA PRO A 266 -1.52 -7.57 7.50
C PRO A 266 -1.06 -6.19 7.01
N HIS A 267 -0.68 -6.08 5.74
CA HIS A 267 -0.18 -4.83 5.15
C HIS A 267 -1.31 -3.84 4.85
N LEU A 268 -1.03 -2.55 5.00
CA LEU A 268 -1.97 -1.49 4.62
C LEU A 268 -1.98 -1.24 3.10
N PRO A 269 -3.13 -0.81 2.53
CA PRO A 269 -3.18 -0.34 1.15
C PRO A 269 -2.32 0.92 0.95
N GLU A 270 -1.71 1.04 -0.24
CA GLU A 270 -0.67 2.02 -0.59
C GLU A 270 -0.97 3.49 -0.22
N LYS A 271 0.11 4.22 0.07
CA LYS A 271 0.12 5.69 0.16
C LYS A 271 0.17 6.26 -1.27
N GLN A 272 -0.71 7.21 -1.57
CA GLN A 272 -0.77 7.92 -2.86
C GLN A 272 -0.97 9.41 -2.56
N ALA A 273 -0.19 10.27 -3.23
CA ALA A 273 -0.19 11.72 -3.00
C ALA A 273 -1.14 12.44 -3.97
N THR A 274 -0.89 12.28 -5.28
CA THR A 274 -1.81 12.60 -6.37
C THR A 274 -3.01 11.64 -6.36
N GLY A 275 -4.14 12.07 -6.93
CA GLY A 275 -5.38 11.27 -7.00
C GLY A 275 -6.02 10.88 -5.66
N ARG A 276 -5.49 11.36 -4.51
CA ARG A 276 -5.93 10.95 -3.16
C ARG A 276 -7.40 11.23 -2.79
N PHE A 277 -8.12 11.93 -3.66
CA PHE A 277 -9.54 12.27 -3.53
C PHE A 277 -10.42 11.63 -4.62
N GLU A 278 -9.86 10.80 -5.50
CA GLU A 278 -10.61 10.05 -6.52
C GLU A 278 -11.47 8.96 -5.87
N GLU A 279 -12.70 8.79 -6.36
CA GLU A 279 -13.70 7.90 -5.77
C GLU A 279 -13.28 6.43 -5.84
N ASP A 280 -12.85 5.94 -7.01
CA ASP A 280 -12.33 4.58 -7.19
C ASP A 280 -11.13 4.28 -6.28
N PHE A 281 -10.26 5.28 -6.03
CA PHE A 281 -9.11 5.15 -5.14
C PHE A 281 -9.54 5.08 -3.67
N ILE A 282 -10.46 5.95 -3.26
CA ILE A 282 -11.02 5.99 -1.91
C ILE A 282 -11.74 4.67 -1.59
N GLU A 283 -12.58 4.17 -2.51
CA GLU A 283 -13.35 2.94 -2.33
C GLU A 283 -12.45 1.68 -2.36
N LYS A 284 -11.45 1.62 -3.27
CA LYS A 284 -10.41 0.57 -3.24
C LYS A 284 -9.65 0.56 -1.92
N ARG A 285 -9.28 1.72 -1.38
CA ARG A 285 -8.62 1.83 -0.07
C ARG A 285 -9.54 1.37 1.06
N LYS A 286 -10.81 1.79 1.07
CA LYS A 286 -11.83 1.38 2.06
C LYS A 286 -11.99 -0.15 2.07
N ARG A 287 -12.22 -0.79 0.92
CA ARG A 287 -12.34 -2.27 0.84
C ARG A 287 -11.11 -2.99 1.39
N ARG A 288 -9.90 -2.48 1.11
CA ARG A 288 -8.65 -3.04 1.66
C ARG A 288 -8.47 -2.77 3.15
N LEU A 289 -8.91 -1.63 3.67
CA LEU A 289 -8.92 -1.36 5.11
C LEU A 289 -9.94 -2.24 5.86
N ILE A 290 -11.09 -2.58 5.24
CA ILE A 290 -12.04 -3.56 5.79
C ILE A 290 -11.35 -4.93 5.90
N LEU A 291 -10.76 -5.45 4.82
CA LEU A 291 -10.03 -6.74 4.85
C LEU A 291 -8.87 -6.75 5.87
N TRP A 292 -8.18 -5.62 6.03
CA TRP A 292 -7.14 -5.44 7.06
C TRP A 292 -7.74 -5.52 8.48
N MET A 293 -8.87 -4.84 8.73
CA MET A 293 -9.57 -4.83 10.01
C MET A 293 -10.18 -6.19 10.36
N ASP A 294 -10.78 -6.87 9.39
CA ASP A 294 -11.32 -8.23 9.54
C ASP A 294 -10.20 -9.21 9.92
N HIS A 295 -9.02 -9.09 9.29
CA HIS A 295 -7.86 -9.90 9.65
C HIS A 295 -7.39 -9.58 11.08
N MET A 296 -7.15 -8.31 11.39
CA MET A 296 -6.73 -7.83 12.72
C MET A 296 -7.65 -8.26 13.85
N THR A 297 -8.97 -8.14 13.67
CA THR A 297 -9.97 -8.51 14.70
C THR A 297 -10.16 -10.01 14.83
N SER A 298 -9.95 -10.79 13.76
CA SER A 298 -10.00 -12.26 13.80
C SER A 298 -8.72 -12.94 14.29
N HIS A 299 -7.62 -12.21 14.45
CA HIS A 299 -6.35 -12.77 14.88
C HIS A 299 -6.26 -12.80 16.42
N PRO A 300 -6.08 -13.96 17.08
CA PRO A 300 -6.15 -14.04 18.54
C PRO A 300 -5.17 -13.15 19.30
N VAL A 301 -3.92 -13.01 18.84
CA VAL A 301 -2.94 -12.07 19.44
C VAL A 301 -3.23 -10.60 19.07
N LEU A 302 -3.25 -10.26 17.78
CA LEU A 302 -3.35 -8.85 17.33
C LEU A 302 -4.63 -8.15 17.80
N SER A 303 -5.74 -8.87 17.96
CA SER A 303 -7.01 -8.34 18.48
C SER A 303 -6.97 -7.91 19.96
N GLN A 304 -6.00 -8.43 20.75
CA GLN A 304 -5.84 -8.17 22.19
C GLN A 304 -4.77 -7.10 22.51
N TYR A 305 -4.17 -6.45 21.51
CA TYR A 305 -3.11 -5.46 21.73
C TYR A 305 -3.67 -4.12 22.28
N GLU A 306 -3.13 -3.61 23.40
CA GLU A 306 -3.55 -2.34 24.01
C GLU A 306 -3.52 -1.16 23.01
N GLY A 307 -2.51 -1.10 22.14
CA GLY A 307 -2.41 -0.05 21.10
C GLY A 307 -3.50 -0.14 20.03
N PHE A 308 -4.07 -1.34 19.80
CA PHE A 308 -5.23 -1.54 18.92
C PHE A 308 -6.55 -1.25 19.65
N GLU A 309 -6.69 -1.65 20.91
CA GLU A 309 -7.84 -1.28 21.75
C GLU A 309 -7.97 0.25 21.86
N HIS A 310 -6.87 0.95 22.17
CA HIS A 310 -6.81 2.42 22.17
C HIS A 310 -7.15 3.02 20.80
N PHE A 311 -6.68 2.41 19.71
CA PHE A 311 -7.06 2.79 18.35
C PHE A 311 -8.58 2.65 18.10
N LEU A 312 -9.24 1.64 18.66
CA LEU A 312 -10.66 1.39 18.47
C LEU A 312 -11.58 2.18 19.43
N MET A 313 -11.14 2.45 20.67
CA MET A 313 -11.99 3.04 21.72
C MET A 313 -11.79 4.55 21.94
N CYS A 314 -10.61 5.12 21.65
CA CYS A 314 -10.31 6.49 22.07
C CYS A 314 -11.07 7.56 21.26
N VAL A 315 -11.98 8.29 21.92
CA VAL A 315 -12.77 9.38 21.31
C VAL A 315 -12.14 10.76 21.52
N ASP A 316 -11.41 10.98 22.61
CA ASP A 316 -10.83 12.28 22.98
C ASP A 316 -9.42 12.50 22.40
N ASP A 317 -9.14 13.70 21.88
CA ASP A 317 -7.88 14.04 21.21
C ASP A 317 -6.69 14.18 22.18
N LYS A 318 -6.91 14.53 23.46
CA LYS A 318 -5.85 14.61 24.48
C LYS A 318 -5.47 13.20 24.97
N GLN A 319 -6.47 12.36 25.25
CA GLN A 319 -6.28 10.94 25.54
C GLN A 319 -5.65 10.21 24.34
N TRP A 320 -5.99 10.58 23.11
CA TRP A 320 -5.36 10.04 21.90
C TRP A 320 -3.86 10.29 21.89
N LYS A 321 -3.41 11.55 22.09
CA LYS A 321 -1.98 11.91 22.21
C LYS A 321 -1.30 11.13 23.34
N LEU A 322 -1.97 10.91 24.48
CA LEU A 322 -1.39 10.19 25.64
C LEU A 322 -1.23 8.68 25.39
N GLY A 323 -2.27 7.99 24.91
CA GLY A 323 -2.21 6.56 24.60
C GLY A 323 -1.30 6.24 23.42
N LYS A 324 -1.21 7.16 22.43
CA LYS A 324 -0.19 7.11 21.38
C LYS A 324 1.22 7.07 21.98
N ARG A 325 1.54 8.02 22.87
CA ARG A 325 2.82 8.09 23.59
C ARG A 325 3.07 6.88 24.51
N ARG A 326 2.03 6.22 25.04
CA ARG A 326 2.15 4.96 25.80
C ARG A 326 2.58 3.81 24.90
N ALA A 327 1.85 3.54 23.81
CA ALA A 327 2.19 2.48 22.86
C ALA A 327 3.50 2.73 22.09
N GLU A 328 4.01 3.96 22.09
CA GLU A 328 5.33 4.30 21.57
C GLU A 328 6.48 4.04 22.56
N LYS A 329 6.17 3.92 23.86
CA LYS A 329 7.10 3.58 24.96
C LYS A 329 6.91 2.15 25.48
N ASP A 330 6.29 1.27 24.68
CA ASP A 330 6.12 -0.14 25.01
C ASP A 330 7.49 -0.85 25.00
N GLU A 331 7.90 -1.38 26.15
CA GLU A 331 9.14 -2.14 26.33
C GLU A 331 8.96 -3.62 25.94
N LEU A 332 7.72 -4.15 25.92
CA LEU A 332 7.38 -5.53 25.55
C LEU A 332 7.29 -5.71 24.02
N VAL A 333 8.35 -5.27 23.34
CA VAL A 333 8.49 -5.25 21.88
C VAL A 333 9.64 -6.15 21.40
N GLY A 334 9.49 -6.71 20.21
CA GLY A 334 10.54 -7.40 19.45
C GLY A 334 11.08 -8.66 20.15
N ALA A 335 12.10 -8.48 20.97
CA ALA A 335 12.71 -9.52 21.80
C ALA A 335 11.86 -9.82 23.05
N HIS A 336 11.47 -8.76 23.77
CA HIS A 336 10.75 -8.85 25.04
C HIS A 336 9.32 -9.38 24.87
N PHE A 337 8.73 -9.21 23.68
CA PHE A 337 7.46 -9.85 23.33
C PHE A 337 7.48 -11.37 23.57
N MET A 338 8.61 -12.06 23.34
CA MET A 338 8.72 -13.50 23.54
C MET A 338 8.57 -13.93 25.02
N LEU A 339 8.77 -13.02 25.97
CA LEU A 339 8.54 -13.27 27.41
C LEU A 339 7.04 -13.31 27.78
N THR A 340 6.16 -12.76 26.93
CA THR A 340 4.70 -12.80 27.12
C THR A 340 4.08 -14.17 26.73
N LEU A 341 4.85 -15.01 26.01
CA LEU A 341 4.37 -16.22 25.36
C LEU A 341 4.39 -17.43 26.30
N HIS A 342 3.20 -17.98 26.55
CA HIS A 342 3.00 -19.19 27.34
C HIS A 342 2.86 -20.40 26.43
N ILE A 343 3.83 -21.31 26.46
CA ILE A 343 3.90 -22.49 25.58
C ILE A 343 3.39 -23.79 26.25
N PRO A 344 2.93 -24.78 25.46
CA PRO A 344 2.62 -26.13 25.95
C PRO A 344 3.81 -26.82 26.62
N LYS A 345 3.53 -27.80 27.50
CA LYS A 345 4.55 -28.59 28.21
C LYS A 345 5.12 -29.70 27.32
N GLU A 346 4.34 -30.11 26.34
CA GLU A 346 4.60 -31.08 25.29
C GLU A 346 5.91 -30.76 24.56
N HIS A 347 6.84 -31.71 24.57
CA HIS A 347 8.14 -31.58 23.92
C HIS A 347 8.01 -32.01 22.45
N GLN A 348 8.53 -31.19 21.54
CA GLN A 348 8.73 -31.53 20.13
C GLN A 348 10.24 -31.63 19.88
N ASP A 349 10.66 -32.47 18.93
CA ASP A 349 12.03 -32.40 18.42
C ASP A 349 12.21 -31.09 17.62
N LEU A 350 13.35 -30.44 17.79
CA LEU A 350 13.68 -29.24 17.01
C LEU A 350 13.99 -29.59 15.55
N GLN A 351 14.39 -30.83 15.25
CA GLN A 351 14.58 -31.31 13.88
C GLN A 351 13.23 -31.41 13.14
N ASP A 352 12.22 -32.05 13.74
CA ASP A 352 10.85 -32.12 13.20
C ASP A 352 10.28 -30.72 12.93
N VAL A 353 10.50 -29.78 13.86
CA VAL A 353 10.02 -28.39 13.71
C VAL A 353 10.79 -27.64 12.62
N GLU A 354 12.10 -27.88 12.46
CA GLU A 354 12.87 -27.30 11.34
C GLU A 354 12.41 -27.83 9.98
N GLU A 355 12.16 -29.13 9.84
CA GLU A 355 11.63 -29.74 8.61
C GLU A 355 10.19 -29.25 8.31
N ARG A 356 9.35 -29.10 9.34
CA ARG A 356 8.02 -28.49 9.24
C ARG A 356 8.07 -27.03 8.78
N ILE A 357 9.14 -26.30 9.10
CA ILE A 357 9.35 -24.89 8.68
C ILE A 357 9.89 -24.82 7.25
N ASP A 358 10.83 -25.66 6.84
CA ASP A 358 11.29 -25.68 5.43
C ASP A 358 10.18 -26.15 4.47
N THR A 359 9.34 -27.09 4.92
CA THR A 359 8.10 -27.47 4.20
C THR A 359 7.18 -26.25 4.00
N PHE A 360 6.99 -25.42 5.03
CA PHE A 360 6.21 -24.20 4.92
C PHE A 360 6.88 -23.14 4.06
N LYS A 361 8.20 -22.97 4.14
CA LYS A 361 8.98 -22.05 3.32
C LYS A 361 8.83 -22.36 1.82
N ALA A 362 8.88 -23.63 1.45
CA ALA A 362 8.63 -24.09 0.08
C ALA A 362 7.17 -23.82 -0.36
N PHE A 363 6.20 -24.13 0.50
CA PHE A 363 4.79 -23.82 0.28
C PHE A 363 4.52 -22.31 0.11
N ALA A 364 5.03 -21.47 1.02
CA ALA A 364 4.77 -20.03 1.05
C ALA A 364 5.33 -19.35 -0.20
N LYS A 365 6.56 -19.69 -0.61
CA LYS A 365 7.12 -19.23 -1.89
C LYS A 365 6.24 -19.64 -3.07
N LYS A 366 5.83 -20.91 -3.15
CA LYS A 366 5.02 -21.39 -4.27
C LYS A 366 3.61 -20.78 -4.26
N MET A 367 3.07 -20.45 -3.09
CA MET A 367 1.82 -19.71 -2.95
C MET A 367 1.98 -18.27 -3.45
N ASP A 368 3.05 -17.57 -3.08
CA ASP A 368 3.33 -16.20 -3.54
C ASP A 368 3.46 -16.13 -5.08
N ASP A 369 4.29 -17.01 -5.68
CA ASP A 369 4.41 -17.15 -7.14
C ASP A 369 3.01 -17.29 -7.82
N SER A 370 2.12 -18.07 -7.20
CA SER A 370 0.80 -18.40 -7.75
C SER A 370 -0.24 -17.29 -7.51
N VAL A 371 -0.16 -16.58 -6.37
CA VAL A 371 -1.00 -15.41 -6.06
C VAL A 371 -0.60 -14.23 -6.94
N MET A 372 0.70 -14.03 -7.19
CA MET A 372 1.21 -13.06 -8.17
C MET A 372 0.69 -13.35 -9.58
N GLN A 373 0.76 -14.62 -10.03
CA GLN A 373 0.22 -15.04 -11.32
C GLN A 373 -1.29 -14.76 -11.45
N LEU A 374 -2.09 -15.15 -10.45
CA LEU A 374 -3.54 -14.91 -10.46
C LEU A 374 -3.88 -13.41 -10.41
N THR A 375 -3.14 -12.62 -9.63
CA THR A 375 -3.29 -11.15 -9.56
C THR A 375 -3.00 -10.50 -10.91
N HIS A 376 -1.98 -10.97 -11.63
CA HIS A 376 -1.67 -10.49 -12.98
C HIS A 376 -2.81 -10.80 -13.97
N VAL A 377 -3.30 -12.05 -14.00
CA VAL A 377 -4.39 -12.46 -14.90
C VAL A 377 -5.69 -11.71 -14.58
N ALA A 378 -6.06 -11.58 -13.31
CA ALA A 378 -7.25 -10.81 -12.90
C ALA A 378 -7.13 -9.32 -13.28
N SER A 379 -5.94 -8.71 -13.13
CA SER A 379 -5.67 -7.33 -13.56
C SER A 379 -5.72 -7.16 -15.08
N GLU A 380 -5.31 -8.18 -15.85
CA GLU A 380 -5.47 -8.20 -17.30
C GLU A 380 -6.94 -8.32 -17.72
N LEU A 381 -7.72 -9.16 -17.02
CA LEU A 381 -9.16 -9.31 -17.23
C LEU A 381 -9.91 -8.01 -16.96
N VAL A 382 -9.60 -7.29 -15.88
CA VAL A 382 -10.15 -5.94 -15.60
C VAL A 382 -9.98 -5.01 -16.81
N ARG A 383 -8.77 -4.97 -17.37
CA ARG A 383 -8.45 -4.13 -18.55
C ARG A 383 -9.19 -4.58 -19.82
N LYS A 384 -9.37 -5.89 -20.00
CA LYS A 384 -10.16 -6.45 -21.12
C LYS A 384 -11.65 -6.13 -20.99
N HIS A 385 -12.21 -6.13 -19.77
CA HIS A 385 -13.61 -5.74 -19.51
C HIS A 385 -13.86 -4.26 -19.83
N LEU A 386 -13.07 -3.36 -19.22
CA LEU A 386 -13.23 -1.91 -19.37
C LEU A 386 -13.02 -1.41 -20.81
N GLY A 387 -12.13 -2.05 -21.57
CA GLY A 387 -11.76 -1.64 -22.94
C GLY A 387 -12.20 -2.64 -24.02
N GLY A 388 -11.56 -3.80 -24.06
CA GLY A 388 -11.67 -4.76 -25.17
C GLY A 388 -13.08 -5.30 -25.41
N PHE A 389 -13.68 -5.94 -24.40
CA PHE A 389 -15.02 -6.52 -24.52
C PHE A 389 -16.07 -5.44 -24.79
N ARG A 390 -16.08 -4.35 -24.01
CA ARG A 390 -16.94 -3.18 -24.24
C ARG A 390 -16.91 -2.72 -25.71
N LYS A 391 -15.72 -2.52 -26.27
CA LYS A 391 -15.53 -2.02 -27.64
C LYS A 391 -16.01 -3.00 -28.72
N GLU A 392 -15.79 -4.30 -28.55
CA GLU A 392 -16.27 -5.30 -29.53
C GLU A 392 -17.81 -5.40 -29.52
N PHE A 393 -18.44 -5.41 -28.34
CA PHE A 393 -19.90 -5.39 -28.22
C PHE A 393 -20.51 -4.09 -28.77
N GLN A 394 -19.92 -2.93 -28.47
CA GLN A 394 -20.32 -1.64 -29.05
C GLN A 394 -20.17 -1.62 -30.59
N ARG A 395 -19.08 -2.16 -31.16
CA ARG A 395 -18.90 -2.20 -32.64
C ARG A 395 -19.98 -3.06 -33.31
N LEU A 396 -20.35 -4.18 -32.70
CA LEU A 396 -21.42 -5.04 -33.19
C LEU A 396 -22.79 -4.34 -33.08
N GLY A 397 -23.06 -3.64 -31.97
CA GLY A 397 -24.26 -2.82 -31.81
C GLY A 397 -24.40 -1.75 -32.89
N ASN A 398 -23.34 -0.97 -33.11
CA ASN A 398 -23.28 0.07 -34.14
C ASN A 398 -23.51 -0.51 -35.56
N ALA A 399 -22.98 -1.70 -35.86
CA ALA A 399 -23.20 -2.36 -37.14
C ALA A 399 -24.67 -2.72 -37.38
N PHE A 400 -25.38 -3.22 -36.37
CA PHE A 400 -26.83 -3.45 -36.48
C PHE A 400 -27.60 -2.13 -36.65
N GLN A 401 -27.24 -1.06 -35.92
CA GLN A 401 -27.85 0.25 -36.11
C GLN A 401 -27.63 0.80 -37.54
N SER A 402 -26.44 0.61 -38.13
CA SER A 402 -26.18 0.99 -39.53
C SER A 402 -27.02 0.21 -40.54
N ILE A 403 -27.28 -1.08 -40.31
CA ILE A 403 -28.16 -1.90 -41.17
C ILE A 403 -29.60 -1.41 -41.08
N SER A 404 -30.10 -1.17 -39.85
CA SER A 404 -31.43 -0.59 -39.61
C SER A 404 -31.59 0.77 -40.31
N GLN A 405 -30.58 1.64 -40.24
CA GLN A 405 -30.57 2.93 -40.94
C GLN A 405 -30.63 2.77 -42.46
N ALA A 406 -29.86 1.83 -43.03
CA ALA A 406 -29.88 1.56 -44.48
C ALA A 406 -31.25 1.06 -44.96
N PHE A 407 -31.94 0.21 -44.18
CA PHE A 407 -33.28 -0.30 -44.50
C PHE A 407 -34.41 0.74 -44.36
N MET A 408 -34.13 1.92 -43.78
CA MET A 408 -35.07 3.05 -43.73
C MET A 408 -34.89 4.03 -44.91
N LEU A 409 -33.91 3.83 -45.80
CA LEU A 409 -33.64 4.73 -46.93
C LEU A 409 -34.57 4.55 -48.14
N ASP A 410 -35.35 3.46 -48.18
CA ASP A 410 -36.35 3.19 -49.23
C ASP A 410 -37.74 2.93 -48.60
N PRO A 411 -38.46 3.98 -48.17
CA PRO A 411 -39.71 3.86 -47.41
C PRO A 411 -40.78 2.90 -47.99
N PRO A 412 -41.12 2.91 -49.29
CA PRO A 412 -42.21 2.06 -49.82
C PRO A 412 -41.92 0.55 -49.79
N TYR A 413 -40.66 0.14 -49.57
CA TYR A 413 -40.27 -1.27 -49.41
C TYR A 413 -39.70 -1.57 -48.01
N SER A 414 -39.72 -0.58 -47.11
CA SER A 414 -39.23 -0.73 -45.73
C SER A 414 -40.24 -1.45 -44.84
N CYS A 415 -39.75 -2.18 -43.83
CA CYS A 415 -40.58 -2.80 -42.80
C CYS A 415 -40.20 -2.23 -41.43
N ASP A 416 -41.02 -1.31 -40.92
CA ASP A 416 -40.78 -0.61 -39.66
C ASP A 416 -40.60 -1.58 -38.48
N GLY A 417 -41.35 -2.68 -38.42
CA GLY A 417 -41.19 -3.69 -37.38
C GLY A 417 -39.78 -4.29 -37.35
N LEU A 418 -39.32 -4.78 -38.50
CA LEU A 418 -37.99 -5.37 -38.65
C LEU A 418 -36.88 -4.33 -38.44
N ASN A 419 -37.05 -3.12 -38.98
CA ASN A 419 -36.10 -2.02 -38.83
C ASN A 419 -35.93 -1.62 -37.35
N ASN A 420 -37.03 -1.55 -36.60
CA ASN A 420 -37.01 -1.29 -35.16
C ASN A 420 -36.41 -2.45 -34.36
N ALA A 421 -36.72 -3.72 -34.70
CA ALA A 421 -36.13 -4.88 -34.05
C ALA A 421 -34.60 -4.93 -34.21
N ILE A 422 -34.10 -4.67 -35.42
CA ILE A 422 -32.64 -4.57 -35.70
C ILE A 422 -32.01 -3.39 -34.95
N SER A 423 -32.68 -2.23 -34.88
CA SER A 423 -32.21 -1.07 -34.09
C SER A 423 -32.14 -1.39 -32.60
N HIS A 424 -33.15 -2.08 -32.06
CA HIS A 424 -33.22 -2.52 -30.68
C HIS A 424 -32.11 -3.51 -30.34
N THR A 425 -31.83 -4.48 -31.23
CA THR A 425 -30.69 -5.39 -31.09
C THR A 425 -29.37 -4.63 -31.08
N GLY A 426 -29.20 -3.61 -31.92
CA GLY A 426 -28.03 -2.73 -31.88
C GLY A 426 -27.78 -2.09 -30.50
N ARG A 427 -28.81 -1.43 -29.95
CA ARG A 427 -28.77 -0.82 -28.61
C ARG A 427 -28.57 -1.85 -27.49
N THR A 428 -29.14 -3.05 -27.65
CA THR A 428 -28.99 -4.16 -26.69
C THR A 428 -27.53 -4.62 -26.61
N TYR A 429 -26.84 -4.74 -27.74
CA TYR A 429 -25.41 -5.09 -27.79
C TYR A 429 -24.52 -3.98 -27.21
N GLU A 430 -24.85 -2.70 -27.41
CA GLU A 430 -24.16 -1.59 -26.74
C GLU A 430 -24.33 -1.64 -25.22
N ASN A 431 -25.55 -1.88 -24.72
CA ASN A 431 -25.84 -2.05 -23.29
C ASN A 431 -25.08 -3.24 -22.68
N ILE A 432 -24.99 -4.38 -23.39
CA ILE A 432 -24.17 -5.52 -22.98
C ILE A 432 -22.68 -5.11 -22.88
N GLY A 433 -22.19 -4.27 -23.79
CA GLY A 433 -20.84 -3.70 -23.73
C GLY A 433 -20.58 -2.89 -22.45
N GLU A 434 -21.53 -2.05 -22.03
CA GLU A 434 -21.46 -1.31 -20.77
C GLU A 434 -21.53 -2.25 -19.55
N MET A 435 -22.42 -3.26 -19.57
CA MET A 435 -22.47 -4.29 -18.52
C MET A 435 -21.12 -5.01 -18.35
N PHE A 436 -20.42 -5.32 -19.45
CA PHE A 436 -19.05 -5.87 -19.38
C PHE A 436 -18.06 -4.89 -18.75
N ALA A 437 -18.17 -3.58 -19.01
CA ALA A 437 -17.29 -2.57 -18.44
C ALA A 437 -17.49 -2.38 -16.93
N GLU A 438 -18.73 -2.45 -16.44
CA GLU A 438 -19.04 -2.34 -15.01
C GLU A 438 -18.75 -3.61 -14.20
N GLN A 439 -18.89 -4.80 -14.81
CA GLN A 439 -18.84 -6.08 -14.10
C GLN A 439 -17.64 -6.26 -13.13
N PRO A 440 -16.39 -5.86 -13.47
CA PRO A 440 -15.24 -6.00 -12.57
C PRO A 440 -15.40 -5.40 -11.17
N LYS A 441 -16.28 -4.39 -11.01
CA LYS A 441 -16.59 -3.78 -9.71
C LYS A 441 -17.22 -4.78 -8.73
N TYR A 442 -17.97 -5.77 -9.22
CA TYR A 442 -18.73 -6.72 -8.41
C TYR A 442 -17.96 -8.00 -8.07
N ASP A 443 -16.89 -8.33 -8.80
CA ASP A 443 -16.17 -9.61 -8.63
C ASP A 443 -14.63 -9.50 -8.66
N LEU A 444 -14.03 -9.07 -9.77
CA LEU A 444 -12.57 -9.02 -9.96
C LEU A 444 -11.89 -8.07 -8.98
N PHE A 445 -12.52 -6.94 -8.62
CA PHE A 445 -11.98 -6.01 -7.63
C PHE A 445 -11.91 -6.66 -6.23
N HIS A 446 -12.95 -7.36 -5.80
CA HIS A 446 -12.95 -8.08 -4.52
C HIS A 446 -11.93 -9.24 -4.49
N MET A 447 -11.74 -9.93 -5.63
CA MET A 447 -10.68 -10.93 -5.78
C MET A 447 -9.30 -10.29 -5.65
N LEU A 448 -9.02 -9.21 -6.40
CA LEU A 448 -7.72 -8.50 -6.37
C LEU A 448 -7.41 -7.90 -4.99
N ASP A 449 -8.41 -7.44 -4.26
CA ASP A 449 -8.24 -6.90 -2.91
C ASP A 449 -7.96 -8.02 -1.89
N LYS A 450 -8.59 -9.19 -1.99
CA LYS A 450 -8.23 -10.38 -1.19
C LYS A 450 -6.86 -10.93 -1.54
N LEU A 451 -6.49 -11.02 -2.81
CA LEU A 451 -5.15 -11.47 -3.22
C LEU A 451 -4.06 -10.53 -2.69
N SER A 452 -4.31 -9.21 -2.70
CA SER A 452 -3.38 -8.22 -2.16
C SER A 452 -3.15 -8.33 -0.65
N LEU A 453 -4.15 -8.75 0.13
CA LEU A 453 -3.96 -9.08 1.55
C LEU A 453 -2.97 -10.24 1.71
N TYR A 454 -3.15 -11.31 0.93
CA TYR A 454 -2.27 -12.48 1.00
C TYR A 454 -0.86 -12.22 0.49
N GLN A 455 -0.66 -11.32 -0.48
CA GLN A 455 0.69 -10.87 -0.88
C GLN A 455 1.44 -10.20 0.29
N GLY A 456 0.77 -9.30 1.03
CA GLY A 456 1.33 -8.69 2.24
C GLY A 456 1.70 -9.75 3.29
N LEU A 457 0.75 -10.62 3.65
CA LEU A 457 0.97 -11.70 4.63
C LEU A 457 2.09 -12.68 4.22
N LEU A 458 2.20 -13.01 2.93
CA LEU A 458 3.26 -13.88 2.42
C LEU A 458 4.63 -13.20 2.45
N SER A 459 4.70 -11.89 2.20
CA SER A 459 5.95 -11.12 2.21
C SER A 459 6.63 -11.01 3.58
N ASN A 460 5.89 -11.23 4.68
CA ASN A 460 6.41 -11.24 6.05
C ASN A 460 7.21 -12.53 6.37
N PHE A 461 6.78 -13.69 5.83
CA PHE A 461 7.33 -14.99 6.23
C PHE A 461 8.82 -15.21 5.91
N PRO A 462 9.43 -14.70 4.83
CA PRO A 462 10.85 -14.86 4.56
C PRO A 462 11.76 -14.43 5.72
N ASP A 463 11.48 -13.28 6.33
CA ASP A 463 12.30 -12.76 7.45
C ASP A 463 11.99 -13.49 8.76
N ILE A 464 10.71 -13.82 9.04
CA ILE A 464 10.30 -14.62 10.21
C ILE A 464 10.95 -16.03 10.18
N ILE A 465 10.97 -16.67 9.01
CA ILE A 465 11.58 -18.00 8.80
C ILE A 465 13.11 -17.92 8.89
N HIS A 466 13.73 -16.85 8.38
CA HIS A 466 15.17 -16.63 8.51
C HIS A 466 15.59 -16.50 9.97
N LEU A 467 14.83 -15.72 10.75
CA LEU A 467 14.98 -15.52 12.19
C LEU A 467 14.87 -16.84 12.97
N GLN A 468 13.87 -17.68 12.70
CA GLN A 468 13.76 -18.99 13.36
C GLN A 468 14.88 -19.96 12.95
N LYS A 469 15.39 -19.88 11.71
CA LYS A 469 16.58 -20.66 11.30
C LYS A 469 17.87 -20.17 11.95
N GLY A 470 18.00 -18.87 12.22
CA GLY A 470 19.05 -18.33 13.09
C GLY A 470 18.98 -18.95 14.49
N ALA A 471 17.78 -19.06 15.07
CA ALA A 471 17.57 -19.69 16.36
C ALA A 471 17.96 -21.19 16.38
N PHE A 472 17.64 -21.97 15.34
CA PHE A 472 18.11 -23.36 15.23
C PHE A 472 19.62 -23.48 15.09
N ALA A 473 20.25 -22.59 14.31
CA ALA A 473 21.71 -22.55 14.19
C ALA A 473 22.37 -22.27 15.54
N LYS A 474 21.81 -21.35 16.34
CA LYS A 474 22.30 -21.05 17.69
C LYS A 474 22.14 -22.21 18.68
N VAL A 475 21.07 -23.00 18.61
CA VAL A 475 20.96 -24.24 19.41
C VAL A 475 22.03 -25.27 19.02
N LYS A 476 22.25 -25.47 17.72
CA LYS A 476 23.25 -26.42 17.20
C LYS A 476 24.68 -25.97 17.56
N GLU A 477 24.96 -24.67 17.50
CA GLU A 477 26.22 -24.06 17.95
C GLU A 477 26.41 -24.17 19.47
N SER A 478 25.39 -23.86 20.27
CA SER A 478 25.46 -23.87 21.73
C SER A 478 25.66 -25.27 22.30
N GLN A 479 24.98 -26.28 21.76
CA GLN A 479 25.20 -27.67 22.21
C GLN A 479 26.62 -28.13 21.89
N ARG A 480 27.13 -27.87 20.67
CA ARG A 480 28.53 -28.20 20.33
C ARG A 480 29.52 -27.50 21.27
N MET A 481 29.28 -26.25 21.67
CA MET A 481 30.16 -25.57 22.64
C MET A 481 30.08 -26.17 24.05
N SER A 482 28.93 -26.71 24.46
CA SER A 482 28.80 -27.50 25.69
C SER A 482 29.57 -28.83 25.58
N ASP A 483 29.40 -29.55 24.47
CA ASP A 483 30.10 -30.82 24.17
C ASP A 483 31.64 -30.64 24.10
N GLU A 484 32.10 -29.48 23.63
CA GLU A 484 33.52 -29.06 23.62
C GLU A 484 34.03 -28.50 24.97
N GLY A 485 33.18 -28.44 26.01
CA GLY A 485 33.54 -27.94 27.35
C GLY A 485 33.77 -26.42 27.44
N LYS A 486 33.23 -25.65 26.49
CA LYS A 486 33.43 -24.19 26.35
C LYS A 486 32.23 -23.36 26.84
N MET A 487 31.12 -23.99 27.16
CA MET A 487 29.88 -23.37 27.63
C MET A 487 29.20 -24.31 28.63
N ASP A 488 28.36 -23.78 29.53
CA ASP A 488 27.65 -24.63 30.50
C ASP A 488 26.39 -25.28 29.88
N GLN A 489 26.05 -26.50 30.32
CA GLN A 489 24.88 -27.21 29.78
C GLN A 489 23.55 -26.52 30.17
N ASN A 490 23.46 -25.86 31.32
CA ASN A 490 22.25 -25.11 31.70
C ASN A 490 22.05 -23.87 30.82
N GLU A 491 23.15 -23.26 30.35
CA GLU A 491 23.12 -22.19 29.35
C GLU A 491 22.66 -22.72 27.98
N ALA A 492 23.19 -23.87 27.54
CA ALA A 492 22.77 -24.54 26.31
C ALA A 492 21.28 -24.93 26.33
N ASP A 493 20.79 -25.47 27.45
CA ASP A 493 19.38 -25.82 27.64
C ASP A 493 18.49 -24.58 27.78
N GLY A 494 19.02 -23.46 28.30
CA GLY A 494 18.39 -22.15 28.24
C GLY A 494 18.16 -21.65 26.81
N ILE A 495 19.19 -21.73 25.97
CA ILE A 495 19.14 -21.39 24.53
C ILE A 495 18.15 -22.31 23.81
N ARG A 496 18.23 -23.63 24.05
CA ARG A 496 17.30 -24.66 23.53
C ARG A 496 15.84 -24.36 23.90
N LYS A 497 15.57 -24.02 25.17
CA LYS A 497 14.24 -23.67 25.68
C LYS A 497 13.68 -22.39 25.05
N ARG A 498 14.51 -21.36 24.88
CA ARG A 498 14.08 -20.08 24.30
C ARG A 498 13.87 -20.19 22.78
N CYS A 499 14.70 -20.95 22.05
CA CYS A 499 14.46 -21.32 20.66
C CYS A 499 13.14 -22.11 20.48
N ARG A 500 12.82 -23.04 21.38
CA ARG A 500 11.53 -23.75 21.40
C ARG A 500 10.33 -22.80 21.51
N THR A 501 10.40 -21.75 22.35
CA THR A 501 9.31 -20.75 22.45
C THR A 501 8.97 -20.12 21.11
N VAL A 502 10.00 -19.69 20.37
CA VAL A 502 9.85 -19.06 19.04
C VAL A 502 9.34 -20.08 18.01
N GLY A 503 9.81 -21.34 18.08
CA GLY A 503 9.32 -22.43 17.23
C GLY A 503 7.85 -22.80 17.47
N PHE A 504 7.35 -22.71 18.71
CA PHE A 504 5.92 -22.87 19.00
C PHE A 504 5.09 -21.69 18.46
N ALA A 505 5.60 -20.45 18.59
CA ALA A 505 4.93 -19.25 18.07
C ALA A 505 4.79 -19.29 16.54
N LEU A 506 5.86 -19.64 15.82
CA LEU A 506 5.81 -19.77 14.36
C LEU A 506 4.88 -20.93 13.91
N GLN A 507 4.80 -22.03 14.67
CA GLN A 507 3.82 -23.09 14.36
C GLN A 507 2.37 -22.62 14.55
N ALA A 508 2.08 -21.91 15.65
CA ALA A 508 0.78 -21.30 15.88
C ALA A 508 0.39 -20.32 14.76
N GLU A 509 1.35 -19.51 14.31
CA GLU A 509 1.18 -18.55 13.22
C GLU A 509 0.94 -19.22 11.86
N MET A 510 1.75 -20.22 11.50
CA MET A 510 1.54 -21.02 10.28
C MET A 510 0.15 -21.69 10.29
N ASN A 511 -0.31 -22.16 11.44
CA ASN A 511 -1.63 -22.77 11.61
C ASN A 511 -2.76 -21.72 11.43
N HIS A 512 -2.66 -20.56 12.08
CA HIS A 512 -3.63 -19.46 11.91
C HIS A 512 -3.69 -18.95 10.46
N PHE A 513 -2.54 -18.79 9.79
CA PHE A 513 -2.47 -18.43 8.37
C PHE A 513 -3.19 -19.45 7.48
N HIS A 514 -2.98 -20.76 7.69
CA HIS A 514 -3.70 -21.79 6.94
C HIS A 514 -5.21 -21.78 7.18
N GLN A 515 -5.65 -21.55 8.43
CA GLN A 515 -7.07 -21.44 8.79
C GLN A 515 -7.74 -20.24 8.10
N ARG A 516 -7.14 -19.05 8.20
CA ARG A 516 -7.61 -17.85 7.49
C ARG A 516 -7.66 -18.09 5.98
N ARG A 517 -6.58 -18.62 5.39
CA ARG A 517 -6.46 -18.93 3.96
C ARG A 517 -7.64 -19.78 3.46
N GLU A 518 -7.99 -20.84 4.18
CA GLU A 518 -9.05 -21.76 3.74
C GLU A 518 -10.44 -21.13 3.75
N VAL A 519 -10.74 -20.29 4.75
CA VAL A 519 -11.98 -19.48 4.77
C VAL A 519 -11.93 -18.41 3.66
N ASP A 520 -10.86 -17.63 3.60
CA ASP A 520 -10.78 -16.45 2.75
C ASP A 520 -10.79 -16.79 1.26
N PHE A 521 -10.09 -17.84 0.83
CA PHE A 521 -10.10 -18.30 -0.56
C PHE A 521 -11.40 -19.01 -0.94
N LYS A 522 -12.00 -19.79 -0.04
CA LYS A 522 -13.33 -20.39 -0.25
C LYS A 522 -14.36 -19.29 -0.54
N ASP A 523 -14.41 -18.27 0.31
CA ASP A 523 -15.39 -17.19 0.19
C ASP A 523 -15.09 -16.29 -1.02
N MET A 524 -13.81 -16.08 -1.36
CA MET A 524 -13.40 -15.39 -2.59
C MET A 524 -13.92 -16.11 -3.85
N MET A 525 -13.71 -17.42 -3.94
CA MET A 525 -14.16 -18.20 -5.10
C MET A 525 -15.68 -18.33 -5.15
N GLN A 526 -16.36 -18.47 -4.01
CA GLN A 526 -17.82 -18.47 -3.96
C GLN A 526 -18.42 -17.11 -4.38
N ALA A 527 -17.85 -16.00 -3.93
CA ALA A 527 -18.31 -14.66 -4.33
C ALA A 527 -18.12 -14.43 -5.84
N TYR A 528 -16.92 -14.70 -6.36
CA TYR A 528 -16.61 -14.58 -7.78
C TYR A 528 -17.55 -15.40 -8.67
N LEU A 529 -17.74 -16.70 -8.36
CA LEU A 529 -18.59 -17.57 -9.17
C LEU A 529 -20.07 -17.17 -9.12
N ARG A 530 -20.60 -16.75 -7.95
CA ARG A 530 -21.99 -16.25 -7.83
C ARG A 530 -22.21 -15.01 -8.69
N GLN A 531 -21.25 -14.07 -8.68
CA GLN A 531 -21.35 -12.82 -9.44
C GLN A 531 -21.21 -13.07 -10.95
N GLN A 532 -20.31 -13.95 -11.37
CA GLN A 532 -20.20 -14.38 -12.78
C GLN A 532 -21.47 -15.07 -13.28
N ILE A 533 -22.08 -15.96 -12.50
CA ILE A 533 -23.37 -16.59 -12.84
C ILE A 533 -24.46 -15.51 -13.01
N THR A 534 -24.57 -14.60 -12.03
CA THR A 534 -25.55 -13.49 -12.05
C THR A 534 -25.30 -12.50 -13.20
N PHE A 535 -24.05 -12.35 -13.64
CA PHE A 535 -23.69 -11.56 -14.81
C PHE A 535 -24.16 -12.23 -16.11
N TYR A 536 -23.76 -13.47 -16.38
CA TYR A 536 -24.17 -14.14 -17.62
C TYR A 536 -25.70 -14.35 -17.69
N GLN A 537 -26.38 -14.58 -16.56
CA GLN A 537 -27.85 -14.60 -16.51
C GLN A 537 -28.47 -13.25 -16.92
N ARG A 538 -27.90 -12.11 -16.46
CA ARG A 538 -28.36 -10.77 -16.90
C ARG A 538 -28.11 -10.56 -18.40
N VAL A 539 -26.98 -11.03 -18.94
CA VAL A 539 -26.68 -10.94 -20.40
C VAL A 539 -27.67 -11.78 -21.21
N VAL A 540 -27.97 -13.02 -20.79
CA VAL A 540 -29.00 -13.87 -21.42
C VAL A 540 -30.35 -13.16 -21.46
N GLN A 541 -30.79 -12.54 -20.35
CA GLN A 541 -32.05 -11.79 -20.31
C GLN A 541 -32.10 -10.59 -21.27
N GLN A 542 -30.97 -9.94 -21.58
CA GLN A 542 -30.93 -8.88 -22.60
C GLN A 542 -31.13 -9.46 -24.01
N LEU A 543 -30.45 -10.58 -24.30
CA LEU A 543 -30.56 -11.28 -25.59
C LEU A 543 -31.95 -11.88 -25.80
N GLU A 544 -32.56 -12.48 -24.78
CA GLU A 544 -33.94 -12.96 -24.80
C GLU A 544 -34.92 -11.81 -25.10
N ARG A 545 -34.80 -10.67 -24.42
CA ARG A 545 -35.68 -9.50 -24.66
C ARG A 545 -35.59 -8.98 -26.10
N THR A 546 -34.39 -8.92 -26.67
CA THR A 546 -34.25 -8.45 -28.06
C THR A 546 -34.64 -9.51 -29.10
N LEU A 547 -34.62 -10.80 -28.74
CA LEU A 547 -35.13 -11.87 -29.61
C LEU A 547 -36.66 -11.79 -29.78
N HIS A 548 -37.40 -11.55 -28.69
CA HIS A 548 -38.87 -11.44 -28.75
C HIS A 548 -39.37 -10.28 -29.63
N MET A 549 -38.52 -9.29 -29.96
CA MET A 549 -38.83 -8.24 -30.93
C MET A 549 -39.02 -8.76 -32.37
N TYR A 550 -38.60 -10.00 -32.66
CA TYR A 550 -38.72 -10.64 -33.97
C TYR A 550 -39.89 -11.63 -34.06
N ASP A 551 -40.54 -11.98 -32.95
CA ASP A 551 -41.62 -12.98 -32.91
C ASP A 551 -42.95 -12.47 -33.52
N SER A 552 -43.05 -11.16 -33.78
CA SER A 552 -44.27 -10.48 -34.26
C SER A 552 -44.06 -9.73 -35.58
N LEU A 553 -43.23 -10.26 -36.48
CA LEU A 553 -42.84 -9.66 -37.76
C LEU A 553 -43.41 -10.42 -38.98
#